data_AF-A0A7S2TC46-F1
#
_entry.id   AF-A0A7S2TC46-F1
#
_cell.length_a   1.000
_cell.length_b   1.000
_cell.length_c   1.000
_cell.angle_alpha   90.00
_cell.angle_beta   90.00
_cell.angle_gamma   90.00
#
_symmetry.space_group_name_H-M   'P 1'
#
loop_
_entity.id
_entity.type
_entity.pdbx_description
1 polymer ?
#
loop_
_entity_poly.entity_id
_entity_poly.type
_entity_poly.pdbx_seq_one_letter_code
_entity_poly.pdbx_strand_id
1 'polypeptide(L)'
;HRFPLRALTGTTPFHLKKVYAVSRRMVHVEAKIAELGFKLPAVNSPKGNYALFTRTGNLLFTAGHLPQPADGPLITGKVGKDLDVDAGYEAAQYTALSLLATLKE
;
A
#
# COMPACT_ATOMS: atom_id res chain seq x y z
N HIS A 1 -30.71 56.44 -28.40
CA HIS A 1 -29.27 56.12 -28.50
C HIS A 1 -28.50 56.69 -27.31
N ARG A 2 -28.15 55.86 -26.31
CA ARG A 2 -26.88 55.86 -25.54
C ARG A 2 -27.02 54.98 -24.29
N PHE A 3 -26.08 54.05 -24.17
CA PHE A 3 -25.89 53.06 -23.11
C PHE A 3 -25.73 53.67 -21.71
N PRO A 4 -26.05 52.91 -20.65
CA PRO A 4 -25.27 52.98 -19.41
C PRO A 4 -24.44 51.70 -19.18
N LEU A 5 -23.30 51.94 -18.57
CA LEU A 5 -22.24 51.02 -18.17
C LEU A 5 -22.74 49.95 -17.19
N ARG A 6 -22.27 48.71 -17.35
CA ARG A 6 -22.23 47.74 -16.25
C ARG A 6 -20.85 47.10 -16.17
N ALA A 7 -20.27 47.19 -14.99
CA ALA A 7 -18.91 46.80 -14.66
C ALA A 7 -18.72 45.27 -14.68
N LEU A 8 -17.52 44.91 -15.15
CA LEU A 8 -16.65 43.75 -14.88
C LEU A 8 -17.12 42.76 -13.80
N THR A 9 -17.11 41.47 -14.13
CA THR A 9 -16.35 40.40 -13.43
C THR A 9 -16.80 39.02 -13.93
N GLY A 10 -15.84 38.13 -14.26
CA GLY A 10 -16.14 36.73 -14.57
C GLY A 10 -15.16 36.11 -15.57
N THR A 11 -14.01 35.69 -15.08
CA THR A 11 -13.00 34.87 -15.76
C THR A 11 -13.55 33.51 -16.23
N THR A 12 -13.04 33.05 -17.38
CA THR A 12 -13.20 31.75 -18.08
C THR A 12 -12.69 30.55 -17.26
N PRO A 13 -12.58 29.31 -17.80
CA PRO A 13 -13.56 28.40 -18.41
C PRO A 13 -13.53 27.00 -17.73
N PHE A 14 -14.66 26.30 -17.55
CA PHE A 14 -14.66 24.93 -17.00
C PHE A 14 -14.58 23.88 -18.11
N HIS A 15 -13.36 23.54 -18.52
CA HIS A 15 -13.03 22.30 -19.21
C HIS A 15 -13.01 21.17 -18.15
N LEU A 16 -14.12 20.43 -18.03
CA LEU A 16 -14.26 19.39 -17.01
C LEU A 16 -13.37 18.19 -17.37
N LYS A 17 -12.23 18.10 -16.68
CA LYS A 17 -11.38 16.90 -16.64
C LYS A 17 -12.27 15.72 -16.24
N LYS A 18 -12.34 14.69 -17.09
CA LYS A 18 -12.85 13.37 -16.76
C LYS A 18 -11.90 12.78 -15.71
N VAL A 19 -12.11 13.15 -14.45
CA VAL A 19 -11.38 12.62 -13.31
C VAL A 19 -11.67 11.12 -13.28
N TYR A 20 -10.61 10.33 -13.38
CA TYR A 20 -10.60 8.88 -13.29
C TYR A 20 -11.41 8.41 -12.08
N ALA A 21 -12.65 7.98 -12.32
CA ALA A 21 -13.41 7.25 -11.33
C ALA A 21 -12.71 5.90 -11.15
N VAL A 22 -11.85 5.79 -10.14
CA VAL A 22 -11.42 4.49 -9.64
C VAL A 22 -12.70 3.84 -9.11
N SER A 23 -13.28 2.94 -9.91
CA SER A 23 -14.37 2.08 -9.47
C SER A 23 -13.91 1.40 -8.18
N ARG A 24 -14.42 1.89 -7.04
CA ARG A 24 -14.13 1.33 -5.73
C ARG A 24 -14.70 -0.08 -5.72
N ARG A 25 -13.88 -1.07 -6.10
CA ARG A 25 -14.26 -2.47 -5.89
C ARG A 25 -14.39 -2.60 -4.37
N MET A 26 -15.59 -2.91 -3.89
CA MET A 26 -15.78 -3.32 -2.50
C MET A 26 -15.10 -4.68 -2.34
N VAL A 27 -13.81 -4.65 -2.08
CA VAL A 27 -13.03 -5.81 -1.65
C VAL A 27 -12.69 -5.53 -0.20
N HIS A 28 -13.28 -6.30 0.70
CA HIS A 28 -12.86 -6.33 2.10
C HIS A 28 -11.58 -7.18 2.17
N VAL A 29 -10.44 -6.54 1.95
CA VAL A 29 -9.14 -7.20 1.86
C VAL A 29 -8.85 -7.98 3.15
N GLU A 30 -9.17 -7.41 4.30
CA GLU A 30 -9.01 -8.05 5.61
C GLU A 30 -9.92 -9.27 5.78
N ALA A 31 -11.14 -9.21 5.26
CA ALA A 31 -12.05 -10.37 5.26
C ALA A 31 -11.45 -11.49 4.39
N LYS A 32 -10.88 -11.14 3.22
CA LYS A 32 -10.25 -12.14 2.35
C LYS A 32 -9.02 -12.78 2.99
N ILE A 33 -8.20 -11.99 3.68
CA ILE A 33 -7.04 -12.48 4.43
C ILE A 33 -7.49 -13.45 5.52
N ALA A 34 -8.56 -13.12 6.24
CA ALA A 34 -9.13 -13.99 7.27
C ALA A 34 -9.71 -15.30 6.70
N GLU A 35 -10.40 -15.25 5.55
CA GLU A 35 -10.89 -16.45 4.85
C GLU A 35 -9.76 -17.41 4.46
N LEU A 36 -8.59 -16.86 4.12
CA LEU A 36 -7.38 -17.65 3.82
C LEU A 36 -6.68 -18.18 5.08
N GLY A 37 -7.21 -17.90 6.27
CA GLY A 37 -6.65 -18.35 7.55
C GLY A 37 -5.50 -17.49 8.07
N PHE A 38 -5.23 -16.34 7.44
CA PHE A 38 -4.15 -15.45 7.84
C PHE A 38 -4.63 -14.31 8.73
N LYS A 39 -3.69 -13.76 9.50
CA LYS A 39 -3.87 -12.54 10.28
C LYS A 39 -2.72 -11.58 9.95
N LEU A 40 -3.04 -10.30 9.86
CA LEU A 40 -2.02 -9.28 9.68
C LEU A 40 -1.23 -9.11 10.98
N PRO A 41 0.11 -9.19 10.94
CA PRO A 41 0.94 -8.92 12.11
C PRO A 41 0.90 -7.44 12.48
N ALA A 42 1.41 -7.10 13.66
CA ALA A 42 1.70 -5.71 14.00
C ALA A 42 2.79 -5.15 13.07
N VAL A 43 2.69 -3.87 12.73
CA VAL A 43 3.69 -3.21 11.87
C VAL A 43 4.99 -3.04 12.65
N ASN A 44 6.07 -3.58 12.10
CA ASN A 44 7.40 -3.45 12.69
C ASN A 44 7.93 -2.03 12.52
N SER A 45 8.51 -1.46 13.58
CA SER A 45 9.24 -0.20 13.50
C SER A 45 10.42 -0.31 12.53
N PRO A 46 10.76 0.76 11.79
CA PRO A 46 11.95 0.81 10.95
C PRO A 46 13.20 0.39 11.73
N LYS A 47 14.01 -0.51 11.17
CA LYS A 47 15.28 -0.95 11.78
C LYS A 47 16.45 0.04 11.55
N GLY A 48 16.16 1.24 11.01
CA GLY A 48 17.14 2.28 10.70
C GLY A 48 16.45 3.60 10.33
N ASN A 49 17.24 4.58 9.86
CA ASN A 49 16.72 5.89 9.49
C ASN A 49 16.13 5.89 8.06
N TYR A 50 14.95 5.29 7.89
CA TYR A 50 14.17 5.30 6.65
C TYR A 50 12.67 5.18 6.97
N ALA A 51 11.82 5.64 6.04
CA ALA A 51 10.37 5.47 6.14
C ALA A 51 9.93 4.09 5.64
N LEU A 52 8.94 3.47 6.28
CA LEU A 52 8.38 2.17 5.85
C LEU A 52 7.71 2.24 4.48
N PHE A 53 7.18 3.42 4.13
CA PHE A 53 6.67 3.72 2.81
C PHE A 53 6.75 5.22 2.52
N THR A 54 6.75 5.57 1.23
CA THR A 54 6.62 6.94 0.74
C THR A 54 5.63 6.99 -0.41
N ARG A 55 4.91 8.10 -0.53
CA ARG A 55 3.89 8.31 -1.56
C ARG A 55 4.28 9.45 -2.49
N THR A 56 4.19 9.21 -3.80
CA THR A 56 4.37 10.25 -4.81
C THR A 56 3.18 10.21 -5.76
N GLY A 57 2.28 11.20 -5.64
CA GLY A 57 1.03 11.24 -6.41
C GLY A 57 0.12 10.04 -6.10
N ASN A 58 -0.06 9.17 -7.10
CA ASN A 58 -0.86 7.95 -7.02
C ASN A 58 -0.02 6.67 -6.83
N LEU A 59 1.30 6.79 -6.64
CA LEU A 59 2.20 5.67 -6.39
C LEU A 59 2.61 5.63 -4.92
N LEU A 60 2.68 4.43 -4.36
CA LEU A 60 3.16 4.15 -3.01
C LEU A 60 4.35 3.18 -3.13
N PHE A 61 5.48 3.58 -2.56
CA PHE A 61 6.72 2.80 -2.54
C PHE A 61 6.94 2.31 -1.12
N THR A 62 7.08 1.00 -0.93
CA THR A 62 7.36 0.40 0.37
C THR A 62 8.84 0.11 0.51
N ALA A 63 9.35 0.18 1.74
CA ALA A 63 10.65 -0.39 2.10
C ALA A 63 10.59 -1.93 2.00
N GLY A 64 11.75 -2.57 2.12
CA GLY A 64 11.82 -4.03 2.19
C GLY A 64 11.25 -4.55 3.50
N HIS A 65 10.42 -5.59 3.42
CA HIS A 65 9.92 -6.35 4.57
C HIS A 65 10.70 -7.65 4.72
N LEU A 66 10.90 -8.08 5.94
CA LEU A 66 11.64 -9.29 6.26
C LEU A 66 10.68 -10.45 6.64
N PRO A 67 11.06 -11.71 6.36
CA PRO A 67 10.28 -12.89 6.71
C PRO A 67 10.37 -13.21 8.21
N GLN A 68 9.74 -12.38 9.04
CA GLN A 68 9.71 -12.55 10.49
C GLN A 68 8.28 -12.86 10.96
N PRO A 69 8.03 -14.07 11.50
CA PRO A 69 6.75 -14.39 12.14
C PRO A 69 6.51 -13.51 13.36
N ALA A 70 5.25 -13.31 13.74
CA ALA A 70 4.88 -12.46 14.88
C ALA A 70 5.56 -12.88 16.20
N ASP A 71 5.63 -14.19 16.45
CA ASP A 71 6.20 -14.77 17.67
C ASP A 71 7.50 -15.56 17.39
N GLY A 72 8.14 -15.31 16.25
CA GLY A 72 9.22 -16.15 15.74
C GLY A 72 10.52 -15.38 15.45
N PRO A 73 11.66 -16.11 15.38
CA PRO A 73 12.89 -15.54 14.88
C PRO A 73 12.75 -15.20 13.39
N LEU A 74 13.59 -14.27 12.93
CA LEU A 74 13.73 -13.99 11.52
C LEU A 74 14.17 -15.26 10.76
N ILE A 75 13.44 -15.63 9.71
CA ILE A 75 13.84 -16.74 8.84
C ILE A 75 15.02 -16.27 7.99
N THR A 76 16.12 -17.03 8.01
CA THR A 76 17.35 -16.72 7.29
C THR A 76 17.90 -17.95 6.58
N GLY A 77 18.71 -17.75 5.54
CA GLY A 77 19.30 -18.82 4.73
C GLY A 77 18.95 -18.71 3.25
N LYS A 78 19.59 -19.54 2.41
CA LYS A 78 19.36 -19.60 0.96
C LYS A 78 18.46 -20.78 0.61
N VAL A 79 17.38 -20.53 -0.13
CA VAL A 79 16.51 -21.58 -0.68
C VAL A 79 17.30 -22.48 -1.65
N GLY A 80 17.13 -23.79 -1.51
CA GLY A 80 17.87 -24.83 -2.24
C GLY A 80 19.24 -25.16 -1.64
N LYS A 81 19.64 -24.50 -0.54
CA LYS A 81 20.86 -24.83 0.19
C LYS A 81 20.60 -25.00 1.69
N ASP A 82 20.09 -23.95 2.33
CA ASP A 82 19.84 -23.90 3.76
C ASP A 82 18.34 -24.06 4.06
N LEU A 83 17.48 -23.68 3.11
CA LEU A 83 16.02 -23.83 3.17
C LEU A 83 15.54 -24.69 2.00
N ASP A 84 14.51 -25.49 2.22
CA ASP A 84 13.78 -26.11 1.12
C ASP A 84 12.80 -25.10 0.48
N VAL A 85 12.09 -25.56 -0.55
CA VAL A 85 11.14 -24.72 -1.29
C VAL A 85 9.93 -24.35 -0.43
N ASP A 86 9.44 -25.28 0.40
CA ASP A 86 8.28 -25.08 1.24
C ASP A 86 8.55 -24.03 2.34
N ALA A 87 9.72 -24.09 2.99
CA ALA A 87 10.16 -23.05 3.92
C ALA A 87 10.36 -21.70 3.22
N GLY A 88 10.80 -21.72 1.95
CA GLY A 88 10.86 -20.52 1.11
C GLY A 88 9.48 -19.89 0.88
N TYR A 89 8.46 -20.71 0.61
CA TYR A 89 7.08 -20.25 0.49
C TYR A 89 6.55 -19.67 1.81
N GLU A 90 6.85 -20.32 2.93
CA GLU A 90 6.45 -19.82 4.26
C GLU A 90 7.10 -18.46 4.56
N ALA A 91 8.39 -18.30 4.29
CA ALA A 91 9.10 -17.04 4.44
C ALA A 91 8.50 -15.92 3.56
N ALA A 92 8.18 -16.23 2.30
CA ALA A 92 7.55 -15.29 1.40
C ALA A 92 6.16 -14.86 1.90
N GLN A 93 5.39 -15.80 2.46
CA GLN A 93 4.08 -15.52 3.04
C GLN A 93 4.18 -14.53 4.22
N TYR A 94 5.11 -14.73 5.17
CA TYR A 94 5.30 -13.77 6.27
C TYR A 94 5.73 -12.39 5.78
N THR A 95 6.57 -12.34 4.75
CA THR A 95 6.99 -11.09 4.12
C THR A 95 5.80 -10.36 3.52
N ALA A 96 4.94 -11.06 2.79
CA ALA A 96 3.74 -10.50 2.18
C ALA A 96 2.75 -9.99 3.23
N LEU A 97 2.52 -10.74 4.31
CA LEU A 97 1.63 -10.32 5.41
C LEU A 97 2.15 -9.07 6.12
N SER A 98 3.46 -8.99 6.35
CA SER A 98 4.10 -7.81 6.96
C SER A 98 3.99 -6.56 6.08
N LEU A 99 4.12 -6.75 4.76
CA LEU A 99 3.94 -5.68 3.78
C LEU A 99 2.48 -5.20 3.77
N LEU A 100 1.51 -6.13 3.73
CA LEU A 100 0.08 -5.79 3.77
C LEU A 100 -0.31 -5.08 5.07
N ALA A 101 0.27 -5.48 6.20
CA ALA A 101 0.07 -4.78 7.48
C ALA A 101 0.54 -3.33 7.40
N THR A 102 1.71 -3.10 6.79
CA THR A 102 2.26 -1.74 6.59
C THR A 102 1.40 -0.90 5.65
N LEU A 103 0.80 -1.50 4.62
CA LEU A 103 -0.09 -0.81 3.67
C LEU A 103 -1.46 -0.45 4.27
N LYS A 104 -1.84 -1.06 5.39
CA LYS A 104 -3.10 -0.79 6.07
C LYS A 104 -3.06 0.49 6.92
N GLU A 105 -1.88 0.86 7.42
CA GLU A 105 -1.63 2.10 8.18
C GLU A 105 -1.79 3.35 7.31
#